data_AF-A0A3Q3PYT7-F1
#
_entry.id   AF-A0A3Q3PYT7-F1
#
_cell.length_a   1.000
_cell.length_b   1.000
_cell.length_c   1.000
_cell.angle_alpha   90.00
_cell.angle_beta   90.00
_cell.angle_gamma   90.00
#
_symmetry.space_group_name_H-M   'P 1'
#
loop_
_entity.id
_entity.type
_entity.pdbx_description
1 polymer ?
#
loop_
_entity_poly.entity_id
_entity_poly.type
_entity_poly.pdbx_seq_one_letter_code
_entity_poly.pdbx_strand_id
1 'polypeptide(L)'
;MSVSKLASLRQLLSLCFMVLCCSGYCLLFDFDMLHQIERDLLDDCPGALMDDPPNLSESPQSQPSTTTNISEHEFSCHCCYDILVNPTTLTCGHSFCRHCLALWWESSHKNECPECREKWEGFPKINILLRDTTDKLFSEVVQRRRAEIQANPRVSRSLLAFQRYGDNLGRARTNQHKGAGFFFSGVLTALTVVAVMVLVYHWSTGTAEQHDLLISKPVSHWTPEEVVSWLDHLGPWAQLYREPFKHENVNGRLLLMLGDEELLQPPYSIENQAHRRAVLAELDRVKTLGVKPPQNLWEYKVANAGKSLFLLYALKRSPRLTILYLYLFDYSETFLPFLHTCCPAITHMDQSVESSFLNTQLEPSWQQWTEFLVKYLLLPYQLIAEFAWDWLAVHYWTSRFIIVNAMLLSVLEGCALWSLWRRTRIRALPHKMWNHLWKMLSQGFAFALLWPFVPQFVCNCLFYWALYFSPIINIDLVVQQLMHRETQAL
;
A
#
# COMPACT_ATOMS: atom_id res chain seq x y z
N MET A 1 -3.19 15.23 -42.93
CA MET A 1 -2.73 13.86 -42.61
C MET A 1 -3.95 12.94 -42.76
N SER A 2 -3.89 11.92 -43.62
CA SER A 2 -5.05 11.06 -43.95
C SER A 2 -5.69 10.45 -42.70
N VAL A 3 -7.04 10.38 -42.65
CA VAL A 3 -7.84 9.74 -41.58
C VAL A 3 -7.35 8.31 -41.29
N SER A 4 -6.86 7.60 -42.32
CA SER A 4 -6.26 6.26 -42.17
C SER A 4 -4.97 6.23 -41.35
N LYS A 5 -4.14 7.29 -41.43
CA LYS A 5 -2.90 7.41 -40.64
C LYS A 5 -3.17 7.78 -39.18
N LEU A 6 -4.26 8.51 -38.90
CA LEU A 6 -4.68 8.79 -37.52
C LEU A 6 -5.26 7.53 -36.86
N ALA A 7 -6.07 6.75 -37.57
CA ALA A 7 -6.58 5.46 -37.07
C ALA A 7 -5.43 4.47 -36.75
N SER A 8 -4.41 4.39 -37.62
CA SER A 8 -3.24 3.53 -37.38
C SER A 8 -2.38 4.00 -36.20
N LEU A 9 -2.23 5.32 -36.00
CA LEU A 9 -1.47 5.88 -34.88
C LEU A 9 -2.19 5.65 -33.54
N ARG A 10 -3.52 5.71 -33.53
CA ARG A 10 -4.36 5.38 -32.36
C ARG A 10 -4.23 3.91 -31.96
N GLN A 11 -4.34 3.00 -32.93
CA GLN A 11 -4.10 1.57 -32.70
C GLN A 11 -2.68 1.34 -32.19
N LEU A 12 -1.68 2.03 -32.74
CA LEU A 12 -0.29 1.96 -32.25
C LEU A 12 -0.12 2.44 -30.81
N LEU A 13 -0.80 3.52 -30.37
CA LEU A 13 -0.72 4.03 -29.00
C LEU A 13 -1.46 3.12 -28.00
N SER A 14 -2.62 2.59 -28.38
CA SER A 14 -3.34 1.56 -27.62
C SER A 14 -2.52 0.25 -27.52
N LEU A 15 -1.91 -0.19 -28.62
CA LEU A 15 -0.94 -1.29 -28.62
C LEU A 15 0.30 -0.94 -27.79
N CYS A 16 0.79 0.29 -27.81
CA CYS A 16 1.94 0.71 -27.01
C CYS A 16 1.60 0.67 -25.52
N PHE A 17 0.40 1.13 -25.12
CA PHE A 17 -0.09 0.99 -23.75
C PHE A 17 -0.22 -0.49 -23.34
N MET A 18 -0.79 -1.34 -24.19
CA MET A 18 -0.84 -2.79 -23.95
C MET A 18 0.55 -3.42 -23.87
N VAL A 19 1.48 -3.05 -24.76
CA VAL A 19 2.84 -3.58 -24.77
C VAL A 19 3.62 -3.09 -23.54
N LEU A 20 3.50 -1.83 -23.13
CA LEU A 20 4.12 -1.28 -21.91
C LEU A 20 3.58 -1.97 -20.65
N CYS A 21 2.29 -2.28 -20.63
CA CYS A 21 1.66 -3.01 -19.53
C CYS A 21 2.03 -4.50 -19.51
N CYS A 22 2.02 -5.17 -20.67
CA CYS A 22 2.35 -6.60 -20.82
C CYS A 22 3.84 -6.90 -20.75
N SER A 23 4.70 -5.92 -21.07
CA SER A 23 6.16 -6.03 -20.93
C SER A 23 6.57 -6.04 -19.45
N GLY A 24 5.66 -5.69 -18.54
CA GLY A 24 5.87 -5.77 -17.10
C GLY A 24 6.71 -4.62 -16.55
N TYR A 25 7.70 -4.13 -17.31
CA TYR A 25 8.65 -3.08 -16.91
C TYR A 25 8.02 -1.79 -16.38
N CYS A 26 6.80 -1.44 -16.79
CA CYS A 26 6.12 -0.26 -16.25
C CYS A 26 5.52 -0.46 -14.87
N LEU A 27 5.02 -1.66 -14.58
CA LEU A 27 4.55 -2.08 -13.26
C LEU A 27 5.72 -2.32 -12.30
N LEU A 28 6.95 -2.39 -12.83
CA LEU A 28 8.16 -2.63 -12.04
C LEU A 28 8.63 -1.44 -11.19
N PHE A 29 8.05 -0.26 -11.39
CA PHE A 29 8.44 0.96 -10.67
C PHE A 29 7.49 1.33 -9.54
N ASP A 30 6.46 0.51 -9.27
CA ASP A 30 5.58 0.77 -8.14
C ASP A 30 6.31 0.64 -6.81
N PHE A 31 6.01 1.56 -5.88
CA PHE A 31 6.65 1.65 -4.57
C PHE A 31 6.70 0.31 -3.81
N ASP A 32 5.57 -0.41 -3.71
CA ASP A 32 5.51 -1.70 -2.99
C ASP A 32 6.51 -2.72 -3.56
N MET A 33 6.69 -2.70 -4.87
CA MET A 33 7.62 -3.59 -5.56
C MET A 33 9.07 -3.17 -5.30
N LEU A 34 9.36 -1.86 -5.39
CA LEU A 34 10.70 -1.32 -5.14
C LEU A 34 11.12 -1.50 -3.68
N HIS A 35 10.20 -1.28 -2.73
CA HIS A 35 10.44 -1.46 -1.30
C HIS A 35 10.67 -2.93 -0.93
N GLN A 36 9.92 -3.87 -1.52
CA GLN A 36 10.17 -5.29 -1.30
C GLN A 36 11.51 -5.74 -1.89
N ILE A 37 11.87 -5.24 -3.07
CA ILE A 37 13.19 -5.51 -3.68
C ILE A 37 14.31 -4.94 -2.83
N GLU A 38 14.16 -3.73 -2.29
CA GLU A 38 15.13 -3.14 -1.37
C GLU A 38 15.35 -4.01 -0.13
N ARG A 39 14.28 -4.59 0.44
CA ARG A 39 14.40 -5.57 1.54
C ARG A 39 15.08 -6.86 1.10
N ASP A 40 14.66 -7.45 -0.01
CA ASP A 40 15.22 -8.71 -0.50
C ASP A 40 16.70 -8.58 -0.94
N LEU A 41 17.16 -7.37 -1.28
CA LEU A 41 18.56 -7.08 -1.58
C LEU A 41 19.43 -6.88 -0.33
N LEU A 42 18.83 -6.57 0.82
CA LEU A 42 19.54 -6.49 2.10
C LEU A 42 19.81 -7.88 2.71
N ASP A 43 19.00 -8.88 2.36
CA ASP A 43 19.13 -10.26 2.89
C ASP A 43 20.09 -11.16 2.06
N ASP A 44 20.40 -10.81 0.80
CA ASP A 44 21.26 -11.61 -0.10
C ASP A 44 22.74 -11.18 -0.08
N CYS A 45 23.48 -11.58 0.95
CA CYS A 45 24.95 -11.62 0.94
C CYS A 45 25.42 -13.08 0.95
N PRO A 46 26.04 -13.61 -0.11
CA PRO A 46 26.37 -15.04 -0.19
C PRO A 46 27.64 -15.36 0.60
N GLY A 47 27.51 -16.32 1.53
CA GLY A 47 28.63 -16.97 2.20
C GLY A 47 29.36 -17.92 1.26
N ALA A 48 30.69 -17.82 1.22
CA ALA A 48 31.55 -18.71 0.47
C ALA A 48 31.60 -20.11 1.13
N LEU A 49 31.25 -21.12 0.33
CA LEU A 49 31.55 -22.53 0.54
C LEU A 49 33.06 -22.76 0.58
N MET A 50 33.57 -23.57 1.52
CA MET A 50 34.61 -24.59 1.28
C MET A 50 34.62 -25.63 2.42
N ASP A 51 34.37 -26.87 2.01
CA ASP A 51 35.03 -28.17 2.33
C ASP A 51 35.24 -28.66 3.78
N ASP A 52 34.59 -29.80 4.08
CA ASP A 52 34.92 -30.76 5.16
C ASP A 52 36.29 -31.43 4.91
N PRO A 53 37.07 -31.77 5.96
CA PRO A 53 37.24 -33.19 6.35
C PRO A 53 37.62 -33.40 7.85
N PRO A 54 38.06 -34.59 8.30
CA PRO A 54 37.27 -35.80 8.51
C PRO A 54 37.28 -36.27 9.99
N ASN A 55 36.41 -37.24 10.22
CA ASN A 55 36.14 -38.01 11.44
C ASN A 55 37.38 -38.69 12.07
N LEU A 56 37.58 -38.61 13.41
CA LEU A 56 38.46 -39.50 14.18
C LEU A 56 37.93 -39.78 15.61
N SER A 57 37.35 -40.98 15.75
CA SER A 57 37.54 -42.01 16.80
C SER A 57 37.35 -41.69 18.30
N GLU A 58 36.35 -42.39 18.88
CA GLU A 58 36.25 -42.92 20.26
C GLU A 58 37.51 -43.76 20.63
N SER A 59 37.98 -44.01 21.86
CA SER A 59 37.41 -44.25 23.20
C SER A 59 38.59 -44.27 24.24
N PRO A 60 38.52 -44.82 25.48
CA PRO A 60 37.43 -45.09 26.41
C PRO A 60 37.68 -44.56 27.85
N GLN A 61 36.62 -44.64 28.66
CA GLN A 61 36.48 -44.28 30.07
C GLN A 61 37.41 -45.03 31.05
N SER A 62 37.72 -44.40 32.18
CA SER A 62 37.73 -45.07 33.50
C SER A 62 37.47 -44.07 34.65
N GLN A 63 36.45 -44.37 35.46
CA GLN A 63 36.10 -43.76 36.76
C GLN A 63 36.70 -44.60 37.92
N PRO A 64 36.50 -44.31 39.22
CA PRO A 64 36.16 -43.05 39.93
C PRO A 64 37.09 -42.79 41.14
N SER A 65 37.04 -41.61 41.75
CA SER A 65 37.15 -41.51 43.22
C SER A 65 36.56 -40.21 43.75
N THR A 66 35.64 -40.38 44.69
CA THR A 66 34.79 -39.37 45.31
C THR A 66 35.54 -38.67 46.44
N THR A 67 35.91 -37.42 46.20
CA THR A 67 35.91 -36.35 47.20
C THR A 67 35.42 -35.14 46.45
N THR A 68 34.29 -34.56 46.83
CA THR A 68 33.71 -33.35 46.22
C THR A 68 34.61 -32.14 46.50
N ASN A 69 35.78 -32.12 45.84
CA ASN A 69 36.46 -30.92 45.45
C ASN A 69 35.82 -30.54 44.11
N ILE A 70 35.00 -29.50 44.10
CA ILE A 70 34.48 -28.94 42.85
C ILE A 70 35.69 -28.64 41.97
N SER A 71 35.85 -29.38 40.88
CA SER A 71 37.08 -29.34 40.10
C SER A 71 37.15 -28.01 39.34
N GLU A 72 38.32 -27.36 39.35
CA GLU A 72 38.57 -26.13 38.58
C GLU A 72 38.21 -26.28 37.09
N HIS A 73 38.30 -27.51 36.59
CA HIS A 73 37.99 -27.87 35.21
C HIS A 73 36.51 -27.63 34.84
N GLU A 74 35.57 -27.85 35.76
CA GLU A 74 34.12 -27.65 35.53
C GLU A 74 33.75 -26.17 35.36
N PHE A 75 34.59 -25.25 35.86
CA PHE A 75 34.39 -23.80 35.78
C PHE A 75 35.38 -23.13 34.83
N SER A 76 36.06 -23.92 34.00
CA SER A 76 37.03 -23.41 33.03
C SER A 76 36.34 -22.88 31.77
N CYS A 77 36.91 -21.84 31.17
CA CYS A 77 36.42 -21.31 29.90
C CYS A 77 37.09 -22.03 28.73
N HIS A 78 36.31 -22.61 27.81
CA HIS A 78 36.83 -23.33 26.64
C HIS A 78 37.60 -22.47 25.61
N CYS A 79 37.66 -21.14 25.78
CA CYS A 79 38.49 -20.26 24.95
C CYS A 79 39.87 -20.00 25.52
N CYS A 80 39.99 -19.81 26.85
CA CYS A 80 41.25 -19.47 27.50
C CYS A 80 41.77 -20.57 28.45
N TYR A 81 41.00 -21.65 28.59
CA TYR A 81 41.27 -22.82 29.44
C TYR A 81 41.54 -22.47 30.90
N ASP A 82 40.85 -21.45 31.42
CA ASP A 82 41.07 -20.90 32.77
C ASP A 82 39.72 -20.45 33.38
N ILE A 83 39.64 -20.31 34.70
CA ILE A 83 38.41 -20.13 35.51
C ILE A 83 37.56 -18.95 35.05
N LEU A 84 36.31 -19.19 34.67
CA LEU A 84 35.39 -18.20 34.11
C LEU A 84 35.35 -16.86 34.87
N VAL A 85 35.71 -15.77 34.19
CA VAL A 85 35.55 -14.38 34.66
C VAL A 85 34.40 -13.72 33.91
N ASN A 86 33.40 -13.25 34.67
CA ASN A 86 32.14 -12.72 34.12
C ASN A 86 31.54 -13.69 33.07
N PRO A 87 31.23 -14.94 33.48
CA PRO A 87 30.71 -15.96 32.57
C PRO A 87 29.49 -15.45 31.80
N THR A 88 29.51 -15.60 30.49
CA THR A 88 28.45 -15.21 29.57
C THR A 88 27.96 -16.47 28.88
N THR A 89 26.73 -16.87 29.19
CA THR A 89 26.10 -18.08 28.65
C THR A 89 25.35 -17.73 27.37
N LEU A 90 25.61 -18.48 26.30
CA LEU A 90 24.95 -18.33 25.00
C LEU A 90 23.64 -19.13 24.95
N THR A 91 22.81 -18.90 23.94
CA THR A 91 21.52 -19.61 23.74
C THR A 91 21.71 -21.13 23.56
N CYS A 92 22.86 -21.55 23.03
CA CYS A 92 23.23 -22.95 22.91
C CYS A 92 23.68 -23.60 24.25
N GLY A 93 23.69 -22.85 25.35
CA GLY A 93 24.05 -23.34 26.69
C GLY A 93 25.55 -23.24 27.05
N HIS A 94 26.45 -23.08 26.07
CA HIS A 94 27.88 -22.92 26.34
C HIS A 94 28.21 -21.58 27.02
N SER A 95 29.17 -21.59 27.95
CA SER A 95 29.53 -20.43 28.76
C SER A 95 31.01 -20.06 28.61
N PHE A 96 31.28 -18.78 28.36
CA PHE A 96 32.63 -18.26 28.14
C PHE A 96 32.91 -17.03 29.01
N CYS A 97 34.18 -16.70 29.23
CA CYS A 97 34.51 -15.40 29.83
C CYS A 97 33.99 -14.27 28.94
N ARG A 98 33.48 -13.19 29.54
CA ARG A 98 32.99 -12.02 28.80
C ARG A 98 33.99 -11.48 27.77
N HIS A 99 35.27 -11.45 28.15
CA HIS A 99 36.35 -10.94 27.32
C HIS A 99 36.74 -11.91 26.20
N CYS A 100 36.74 -13.23 26.44
CA CYS A 100 36.97 -14.23 25.40
C CYS A 100 35.91 -14.15 24.31
N LEU A 101 34.65 -14.00 24.69
CA LEU A 101 33.55 -13.84 23.75
C LEU A 101 33.67 -12.53 22.96
N ALA A 102 34.09 -11.44 23.60
CA ALA A 102 34.33 -10.16 22.93
C ALA A 102 35.47 -10.22 21.91
N LEU A 103 36.59 -10.87 22.25
CA LEU A 103 37.71 -11.10 21.34
C LEU A 103 37.32 -11.98 20.15
N TRP A 104 36.58 -13.06 20.41
CA TRP A 104 36.07 -13.96 19.38
C TRP A 104 35.17 -13.23 18.38
N TRP A 105 34.22 -12.43 18.90
CA TRP A 105 33.32 -11.63 18.07
C TRP A 105 34.07 -10.56 17.28
N GLU A 106 35.08 -9.91 17.87
CA GLU A 106 35.90 -8.92 17.15
C GLU A 106 36.72 -9.56 16.03
N SER A 107 37.20 -10.80 16.19
CA SER A 107 37.94 -11.49 15.13
C SER A 107 37.08 -12.11 14.04
N SER A 108 35.91 -12.63 14.39
CA SER A 108 35.04 -13.37 13.46
C SER A 108 33.99 -12.47 12.80
N HIS A 109 33.63 -11.35 13.44
CA HIS A 109 32.47 -10.53 13.12
C HIS A 109 31.16 -11.31 12.99
N LYS A 110 31.06 -12.47 13.67
CA LYS A 110 29.90 -13.37 13.65
C LYS A 110 29.33 -13.56 15.05
N ASN A 111 28.02 -13.78 15.11
CA ASN A 111 27.31 -14.10 16.35
C ASN A 111 27.21 -15.62 16.58
N GLU A 112 28.33 -16.33 16.46
CA GLU A 112 28.39 -17.80 16.49
C GLU A 112 29.21 -18.29 17.68
N CYS A 113 28.71 -19.30 18.38
CA CYS A 113 29.39 -19.92 19.50
C CYS A 113 30.83 -20.33 19.14
N PRO A 114 31.85 -19.97 19.94
CA PRO A 114 33.23 -20.38 19.71
C PRO A 114 33.44 -21.90 19.63
N GLU A 115 32.56 -22.66 20.30
CA GLU A 115 32.66 -24.12 20.44
C GLU A 115 31.79 -24.86 19.43
N CYS A 116 30.47 -24.68 19.47
CA CYS A 116 29.54 -25.43 18.61
C CYS A 116 29.12 -24.70 17.32
N ARG A 117 29.59 -23.46 17.08
CA ARG A 117 29.23 -22.60 15.93
C ARG A 117 27.75 -22.22 15.80
N GLU A 118 26.91 -22.63 16.74
CA GLU A 118 25.50 -22.23 16.75
C GLU A 118 25.35 -20.72 16.93
N LYS A 119 24.43 -20.11 16.17
CA LYS A 119 24.18 -18.67 16.24
C LYS A 119 23.45 -18.34 17.53
N TRP A 120 23.92 -17.33 18.26
CA TRP A 120 23.21 -16.83 19.44
C TRP A 120 22.24 -15.71 19.08
N GLU A 121 21.10 -15.68 19.78
CA GLU A 121 20.09 -14.65 19.60
C GLU A 121 20.23 -13.53 20.64
N GLY A 122 20.07 -12.28 20.17
CA GLY A 122 20.18 -11.10 21.02
C GLY A 122 21.59 -10.83 21.55
N PHE A 123 21.69 -9.93 22.53
CA PHE A 123 22.95 -9.62 23.18
C PHE A 123 23.14 -10.50 24.43
N PRO A 124 24.16 -11.37 24.46
CA PRO A 124 24.33 -12.32 25.54
C PRO A 124 24.72 -11.61 26.84
N LYS A 125 24.09 -12.01 27.94
CA LYS A 125 24.25 -11.40 29.27
C LYS A 125 25.15 -12.24 30.16
N ILE A 126 25.78 -11.58 31.14
CA ILE A 126 26.55 -12.26 32.17
C ILE A 126 25.59 -13.11 33.00
N ASN A 127 25.91 -14.39 33.14
CA ASN A 127 25.22 -15.31 34.02
C ASN A 127 25.64 -15.01 35.47
N ILE A 128 24.75 -14.33 36.19
CA ILE A 128 25.01 -13.90 37.57
C ILE A 128 25.23 -15.07 38.52
N LEU A 129 24.53 -16.19 38.33
CA LEU A 129 24.64 -17.36 39.20
C LEU A 129 26.02 -18.03 39.03
N LEU A 130 26.46 -18.21 37.79
CA LEU A 130 27.79 -18.75 37.52
C LEU A 130 28.89 -17.81 38.02
N ARG A 131 28.75 -16.49 37.82
CA ARG A 131 29.73 -15.50 38.30
C ARG A 131 29.84 -15.54 39.82
N ASP A 132 28.72 -15.53 40.53
CA ASP A 132 28.71 -15.50 41.99
C ASP A 132 29.23 -16.82 42.56
N THR A 133 29.04 -17.94 41.83
CA THR A 133 29.61 -19.25 42.18
C THR A 133 31.12 -19.28 41.96
N THR A 134 31.63 -18.81 40.82
CA THR A 134 33.08 -18.76 40.57
C THR A 134 33.80 -17.77 41.49
N ASP A 135 33.18 -16.63 41.79
CA ASP A 135 33.71 -15.64 42.73
C ASP A 135 33.81 -16.19 44.16
N LYS A 136 32.90 -17.08 44.57
CA LYS A 136 32.92 -17.70 45.91
C LYS A 136 33.88 -18.86 46.02
N LEU A 137 33.91 -19.74 45.00
CA LEU A 137 34.71 -20.96 45.04
C LEU A 137 36.19 -20.72 44.67
N PHE A 138 36.45 -19.73 43.80
CA PHE A 138 37.78 -19.46 43.23
C PHE A 138 38.15 -17.98 43.35
N SER A 139 37.87 -17.36 44.51
CA SER A 139 38.00 -15.92 44.71
C SER A 139 39.37 -15.35 44.36
N GLU A 140 40.45 -16.00 44.81
CA GLU A 140 41.83 -15.54 44.56
C GLU A 140 42.20 -15.60 43.08
N VAL A 141 41.85 -16.71 42.42
CA VAL A 141 42.12 -16.92 40.98
C VAL A 141 41.34 -15.88 40.17
N VAL A 142 40.05 -15.72 40.43
CA VAL A 142 39.21 -14.77 39.70
C VAL A 142 39.67 -13.31 39.92
N GLN A 143 40.09 -12.94 41.12
CA GLN A 143 40.62 -11.60 41.38
C GLN A 143 41.91 -11.32 40.59
N ARG A 144 42.85 -12.27 40.58
CA ARG A 144 44.08 -12.16 39.78
C ARG A 144 43.75 -12.01 38.30
N ARG A 145 42.88 -12.87 37.76
CA ARG A 145 42.46 -12.80 36.36
C ARG A 145 41.77 -11.49 36.00
N ARG A 146 40.93 -10.94 36.91
CA ARG A 146 40.30 -9.62 36.70
C ARG A 146 41.35 -8.52 36.58
N ALA A 147 42.39 -8.54 37.40
CA ALA A 147 43.50 -7.58 37.32
C ALA A 147 44.27 -7.71 35.99
N GLU A 148 44.57 -8.93 35.55
CA GLU A 148 45.23 -9.20 34.26
C GLU A 148 44.40 -8.72 33.06
N ILE A 149 43.09 -8.98 33.08
CA ILE A 149 42.15 -8.54 32.05
C ILE A 149 42.10 -7.01 31.97
N GLN A 150 42.06 -6.33 33.13
CA GLN A 150 42.04 -4.87 33.21
C GLN A 150 43.37 -4.24 32.76
N ALA A 151 44.49 -4.88 33.06
CA ALA A 151 45.81 -4.43 32.64
C ALA A 151 46.03 -4.55 31.12
N ASN A 152 45.23 -5.35 30.40
CA ASN A 152 45.37 -5.57 28.97
C ASN A 152 44.54 -4.56 28.13
N PRO A 153 45.20 -3.62 27.40
CA PRO A 153 44.50 -2.59 26.64
C PRO A 153 43.75 -3.16 25.42
N ARG A 154 44.24 -4.26 24.83
CA ARG A 154 43.56 -4.92 23.70
C ARG A 154 42.22 -5.48 24.16
N VAL A 155 42.21 -6.19 25.27
CA VAL A 155 40.99 -6.78 25.85
C VAL A 155 39.97 -5.70 26.23
N SER A 156 40.44 -4.61 26.84
CA SER A 156 39.59 -3.47 27.20
C SER A 156 38.92 -2.84 25.98
N ARG A 157 39.65 -2.69 24.87
CA ARG A 157 39.10 -2.19 23.60
C ARG A 157 38.04 -3.13 23.03
N SER A 158 38.32 -4.43 22.95
CA SER A 158 37.38 -5.42 22.41
C SER A 158 36.09 -5.48 23.25
N LEU A 159 36.20 -5.42 24.58
CA LEU A 159 35.06 -5.35 25.48
C LEU A 159 34.19 -4.12 25.25
N LEU A 160 34.78 -2.94 25.06
CA LEU A 160 34.04 -1.71 24.75
C LEU A 160 33.34 -1.78 23.40
N ALA A 161 34.00 -2.30 22.37
CA ALA A 161 33.41 -2.48 21.04
C ALA A 161 32.22 -3.45 21.11
N PHE A 162 32.39 -4.57 21.80
CA PHE A 162 31.32 -5.56 21.99
C PHE A 162 30.17 -4.99 22.83
N GLN A 163 30.43 -4.15 23.83
CA GLN A 163 29.37 -3.50 24.60
C GLN A 163 28.56 -2.51 23.74
N ARG A 164 29.22 -1.68 22.93
CA ARG A 164 28.54 -0.77 21.99
C ARG A 164 27.65 -1.51 21.00
N TYR A 165 28.12 -2.67 20.51
CA TYR A 165 27.31 -3.53 19.66
C TYR A 165 26.00 -3.94 20.35
N GLY A 166 26.06 -4.35 21.62
CA GLY A 166 24.88 -4.67 22.42
C GLY A 166 23.95 -3.49 22.67
N ASP A 167 24.51 -2.32 22.98
CA ASP A 167 23.74 -1.09 23.22
C ASP A 167 22.98 -0.64 21.96
N ASN A 168 23.60 -0.77 20.78
CA ASN A 168 22.95 -0.51 19.49
C ASN A 168 21.81 -1.50 19.21
N LEU A 169 22.00 -2.79 19.52
CA LEU A 169 20.96 -3.81 19.39
C LEU A 169 19.76 -3.50 20.31
N GLY A 170 20.04 -3.05 21.54
CA GLY A 170 19.03 -2.61 22.50
C GLY A 170 18.27 -1.37 22.03
N ARG A 171 18.98 -0.36 21.50
CA ARG A 171 18.38 0.88 20.99
C ARG A 171 17.48 0.63 19.79
N ALA A 172 17.88 -0.25 18.87
CA ALA A 172 17.03 -0.68 17.74
C ALA A 172 15.72 -1.32 18.23
N ARG A 173 15.78 -2.22 19.22
CA ARG A 173 14.59 -2.87 19.80
C ARG A 173 13.70 -1.89 20.57
N THR A 174 14.28 -0.92 21.30
CA THR A 174 13.49 0.13 21.97
C THR A 174 12.86 1.11 20.99
N ASN A 175 13.51 1.43 19.87
CA ASN A 175 12.93 2.25 18.82
C ASN A 175 11.82 1.50 18.05
N GLN A 176 11.92 0.17 17.92
CA GLN A 176 10.84 -0.66 17.37
C GLN A 176 9.62 -0.73 18.30
N HIS A 177 9.81 -0.73 19.62
CA HIS A 177 8.72 -0.70 20.61
C HIS A 177 8.17 0.71 20.91
N LYS A 178 8.91 1.78 20.57
CA LYS A 178 8.50 3.18 20.76
C LYS A 178 8.13 3.90 19.45
N GLY A 179 8.41 3.33 18.29
CA GLY A 179 7.93 3.85 17.02
C GLY A 179 6.43 3.67 16.96
N ALA A 180 5.69 4.78 16.95
CA ALA A 180 4.31 5.03 16.50
C ALA A 180 3.21 3.94 16.68
N GLY A 181 3.47 2.66 16.44
CA GLY A 181 2.52 1.56 16.44
C GLY A 181 1.64 1.39 17.68
N PHE A 182 2.05 1.78 18.90
CA PHE A 182 1.17 1.57 20.07
C PHE A 182 0.07 2.65 20.21
N PHE A 183 0.39 3.91 19.92
CA PHE A 183 -0.61 4.99 19.92
C PHE A 183 -1.52 4.93 18.69
N PHE A 184 -0.97 4.60 17.52
CA PHE A 184 -1.77 4.41 16.31
C PHE A 184 -2.61 3.13 16.37
N SER A 185 -2.15 2.02 16.97
CA SER A 185 -2.95 0.80 17.12
C SER A 185 -4.18 1.00 18.02
N GLY A 186 -4.06 1.71 19.15
CA GLY A 186 -5.20 1.96 20.05
C GLY A 186 -6.27 2.87 19.43
N VAL A 187 -5.84 3.95 18.75
CA VAL A 187 -6.77 4.87 18.07
C VAL A 187 -7.39 4.21 16.83
N LEU A 188 -6.61 3.45 16.07
CA LEU A 188 -7.09 2.71 14.90
C LEU A 188 -8.08 1.61 15.31
N THR A 189 -7.83 0.90 16.40
CA THR A 189 -8.76 -0.10 16.92
C THR A 189 -10.03 0.55 17.49
N ALA A 190 -9.92 1.67 18.19
CA ALA A 190 -11.10 2.41 18.67
C ALA A 190 -11.93 2.98 17.52
N LEU A 191 -11.29 3.59 16.50
CA LEU A 191 -11.98 4.15 15.34
C LEU A 191 -12.60 3.05 14.46
N THR A 192 -11.94 1.90 14.30
CA THR A 192 -12.51 0.76 13.57
C THR A 192 -13.69 0.16 14.33
N VAL A 193 -13.62 0.02 15.66
CA VAL A 193 -14.75 -0.44 16.48
C VAL A 193 -15.93 0.53 16.41
N VAL A 194 -15.68 1.84 16.52
CA VAL A 194 -16.72 2.87 16.39
C VAL A 194 -17.31 2.87 14.97
N ALA A 195 -16.48 2.79 13.92
CA ALA A 195 -16.96 2.72 12.54
C ALA A 195 -17.80 1.46 12.29
N VAL A 196 -17.39 0.30 12.83
CA VAL A 196 -18.15 -0.95 12.74
C VAL A 196 -19.46 -0.83 13.53
N MET A 197 -19.45 -0.24 14.73
CA MET A 197 -20.68 0.00 15.50
C MET A 197 -21.62 0.97 14.79
N VAL A 198 -21.12 2.04 14.18
CA VAL A 198 -21.92 2.99 13.40
C VAL A 198 -22.45 2.33 12.12
N LEU A 199 -21.67 1.49 11.44
CA LEU A 199 -22.12 0.72 10.28
C LEU A 199 -23.20 -0.30 10.66
N VAL A 200 -23.04 -1.01 11.78
CA VAL A 200 -24.04 -1.96 12.30
C VAL A 200 -25.29 -1.22 12.75
N TYR A 201 -25.15 -0.05 13.37
CA TYR A 201 -26.27 0.81 13.74
C TYR A 201 -27.02 1.29 12.50
N HIS A 202 -26.31 1.80 11.48
CA HIS A 202 -26.87 2.27 10.22
C HIS A 202 -27.48 1.14 9.37
N TRP A 203 -26.96 -0.08 9.50
CA TRP A 203 -27.59 -1.30 8.97
C TRP A 203 -28.89 -1.56 9.72
N SER A 204 -28.87 -1.58 11.05
CA SER A 204 -30.02 -1.92 11.89
C SER A 204 -31.15 -0.90 11.82
N THR A 205 -30.87 0.36 11.52
CA THR A 205 -31.88 1.42 11.45
C THR A 205 -32.58 1.51 10.09
N GLY A 206 -32.15 0.77 9.05
CA GLY A 206 -32.87 0.69 7.77
C GLY A 206 -33.08 2.04 7.05
N THR A 207 -32.41 3.11 7.47
CA THR A 207 -32.65 4.48 6.96
C THR A 207 -31.85 4.84 5.71
N ALA A 208 -30.97 3.94 5.24
CA ALA A 208 -30.19 4.16 4.01
C ALA A 208 -30.99 3.90 2.72
N GLU A 209 -32.08 3.12 2.80
CA GLU A 209 -32.76 2.63 1.60
C GLU A 209 -33.58 3.70 0.87
N GLN A 210 -33.99 4.81 1.50
CA GLN A 210 -34.98 5.69 0.87
C GLN A 210 -34.42 6.72 -0.13
N HIS A 211 -33.15 7.12 -0.04
CA HIS A 211 -32.55 8.12 -0.96
C HIS A 211 -31.58 7.53 -2.01
N ASP A 212 -31.01 6.35 -1.74
CA ASP A 212 -30.05 5.68 -2.65
C ASP A 212 -30.71 4.84 -3.76
N LEU A 213 -32.05 4.73 -3.78
CA LEU A 213 -32.79 3.80 -4.62
C LEU A 213 -33.07 4.31 -6.05
N LEU A 214 -32.88 5.60 -6.34
CA LEU A 214 -33.19 6.18 -7.66
C LEU A 214 -32.39 5.58 -8.83
N ILE A 215 -31.17 5.11 -8.57
CA ILE A 215 -30.25 4.57 -9.57
C ILE A 215 -30.58 3.11 -9.91
N SER A 216 -31.14 2.36 -8.96
CA SER A 216 -31.57 0.97 -9.19
C SER A 216 -33.06 0.87 -9.50
N LYS A 217 -33.83 1.92 -9.19
CA LYS A 217 -35.26 2.00 -9.47
C LYS A 217 -35.49 2.27 -10.96
N PRO A 218 -36.15 1.35 -11.67
CA PRO A 218 -36.49 1.56 -13.07
C PRO A 218 -37.31 2.82 -13.24
N VAL A 219 -37.07 3.54 -14.33
CA VAL A 219 -37.68 4.86 -14.61
C VAL A 219 -39.20 4.77 -14.59
N SER A 220 -39.77 3.67 -15.06
CA SER A 220 -41.21 3.42 -15.03
C SER A 220 -41.84 3.40 -13.62
N HIS A 221 -41.04 3.39 -12.56
CA HIS A 221 -41.48 3.47 -11.17
C HIS A 221 -41.17 4.82 -10.50
N TRP A 222 -40.53 5.76 -11.18
CA TRP A 222 -40.20 7.06 -10.58
C TRP A 222 -41.46 7.85 -10.22
N THR A 223 -41.40 8.47 -9.05
CA THR A 223 -42.41 9.40 -8.52
C THR A 223 -42.23 10.79 -9.13
N PRO A 224 -43.27 11.64 -9.10
CA PRO A 224 -43.15 13.02 -9.60
C PRO A 224 -42.02 13.83 -8.95
N GLU A 225 -41.78 13.62 -7.65
CA GLU A 225 -40.70 14.28 -6.91
C GLU A 225 -39.32 13.85 -7.40
N GLU A 226 -39.15 12.56 -7.71
CA GLU A 226 -37.92 12.00 -8.25
C GLU A 226 -37.64 12.50 -9.68
N VAL A 227 -38.69 12.65 -10.51
CA VAL A 227 -38.58 13.24 -11.86
C VAL A 227 -38.16 14.71 -11.79
N VAL A 228 -38.75 15.48 -10.88
CA VAL A 228 -38.37 16.88 -10.64
C VAL A 228 -36.93 16.98 -10.14
N SER A 229 -36.53 16.09 -9.23
CA SER A 229 -35.14 15.99 -8.77
C SER A 229 -34.21 15.70 -9.93
N TRP A 230 -34.50 14.71 -10.78
CA TRP A 230 -33.72 14.42 -11.99
C TRP A 230 -33.61 15.64 -12.92
N LEU A 231 -34.71 16.38 -13.13
CA LEU A 231 -34.73 17.60 -13.94
C LEU A 231 -33.78 18.67 -13.39
N ASP A 232 -33.79 18.91 -12.07
CA ASP A 232 -32.91 19.87 -11.40
C ASP A 232 -31.41 19.58 -11.64
N HIS A 233 -31.03 18.32 -11.89
CA HIS A 233 -29.64 17.93 -12.11
C HIS A 233 -29.11 18.26 -13.52
N LEU A 234 -29.98 18.58 -14.49
CA LEU A 234 -29.57 18.99 -15.84
C LEU A 234 -28.85 20.35 -15.86
N GLY A 235 -29.02 21.13 -14.79
CA GLY A 235 -28.32 22.38 -14.56
C GLY A 235 -29.20 23.44 -13.91
N PRO A 236 -28.63 24.59 -13.50
CA PRO A 236 -29.37 25.65 -12.84
C PRO A 236 -30.56 26.19 -13.66
N TRP A 237 -30.45 26.13 -15.00
CA TRP A 237 -31.50 26.54 -15.93
C TRP A 237 -32.76 25.66 -15.84
N ALA A 238 -32.62 24.40 -15.41
CA ALA A 238 -33.71 23.44 -15.39
C ALA A 238 -34.75 23.75 -14.29
N GLN A 239 -34.35 24.50 -13.26
CA GLN A 239 -35.24 24.97 -12.19
C GLN A 239 -36.42 25.81 -12.73
N LEU A 240 -36.23 26.48 -13.88
CA LEU A 240 -37.28 27.26 -14.55
C LEU A 240 -38.48 26.42 -14.99
N TYR A 241 -38.28 25.12 -15.22
CA TYR A 241 -39.30 24.19 -15.73
C TYR A 241 -39.82 23.25 -14.64
N ARG A 242 -39.43 23.46 -13.38
CA ARG A 242 -39.81 22.64 -12.23
C ARG A 242 -41.32 22.59 -12.03
N GLU A 243 -41.97 23.76 -11.97
CA GLU A 243 -43.38 23.88 -11.62
C GLU A 243 -44.31 23.20 -12.64
N PRO A 244 -44.11 23.34 -13.97
CA PRO A 244 -44.86 22.57 -14.95
C PRO A 244 -44.80 21.04 -14.74
N PHE A 245 -43.61 20.49 -14.52
CA PHE A 245 -43.43 19.04 -14.30
C PHE A 245 -44.09 18.56 -12.99
N LYS A 246 -44.04 19.40 -11.96
CA LYS A 246 -44.68 19.12 -10.67
C LYS A 246 -46.20 19.22 -10.74
N HIS A 247 -46.71 20.24 -11.41
CA HIS A 247 -48.15 20.48 -11.58
C HIS A 247 -48.83 19.35 -12.36
N GLU A 248 -48.19 18.89 -13.44
CA GLU A 248 -48.69 17.77 -14.24
C GLU A 248 -48.46 16.40 -13.59
N ASN A 249 -47.86 16.36 -12.39
CA ASN A 249 -47.50 15.12 -11.70
C ASN A 249 -46.76 14.14 -12.62
N VAL A 250 -45.76 14.64 -13.36
CA VAL A 250 -45.00 13.84 -14.31
C VAL A 250 -44.25 12.74 -13.57
N ASN A 251 -44.83 11.54 -13.56
CA ASN A 251 -44.17 10.35 -13.06
C ASN A 251 -43.28 9.74 -14.15
N GLY A 252 -42.46 8.77 -13.79
CA GLY A 252 -41.48 8.25 -14.72
C GLY A 252 -42.05 7.49 -15.93
N ARG A 253 -43.29 6.98 -15.88
CA ARG A 253 -43.96 6.44 -17.07
C ARG A 253 -44.32 7.53 -18.05
N LEU A 254 -44.86 8.64 -17.56
CA LEU A 254 -45.17 9.81 -18.40
C LEU A 254 -43.88 10.42 -18.95
N LEU A 255 -42.82 10.49 -18.14
CA LEU A 255 -41.50 10.95 -18.56
C LEU A 255 -40.96 10.17 -19.77
N LEU A 256 -41.11 8.84 -19.79
CA LEU A 256 -40.68 8.00 -20.92
C LEU A 256 -41.50 8.22 -22.20
N MET A 257 -42.70 8.81 -22.09
CA MET A 257 -43.54 9.13 -23.24
C MET A 257 -43.24 10.52 -23.81
N LEU A 258 -42.62 11.42 -23.02
CA LEU A 258 -42.31 12.78 -23.45
C LEU A 258 -41.40 12.81 -24.68
N GLY A 259 -41.79 13.63 -25.66
CA GLY A 259 -41.05 13.92 -26.89
C GLY A 259 -40.90 15.43 -27.15
N ASP A 260 -40.22 15.80 -28.24
CA ASP A 260 -39.91 17.22 -28.53
C ASP A 260 -41.16 18.09 -28.68
N GLU A 261 -42.18 17.58 -29.37
CA GLU A 261 -43.46 18.27 -29.57
C GLU A 261 -44.21 18.48 -28.25
N GLU A 262 -44.21 17.48 -27.36
CA GLU A 262 -44.90 17.56 -26.08
C GLU A 262 -44.21 18.57 -25.15
N LEU A 263 -42.88 18.62 -25.14
CA LEU A 263 -42.10 19.58 -24.35
C LEU A 263 -42.24 21.03 -24.85
N LEU A 264 -42.52 21.21 -26.15
CA LEU A 264 -42.71 22.52 -26.75
C LEU A 264 -44.09 23.12 -26.42
N GLN A 265 -45.12 22.28 -26.35
CA GLN A 265 -46.50 22.70 -26.11
C GLN A 265 -46.78 22.95 -24.62
N PRO A 266 -47.83 23.73 -24.27
CA PRO A 266 -48.29 23.83 -22.89
C PRO A 266 -48.69 22.43 -22.39
N PRO A 267 -48.38 22.08 -21.13
CA PRO A 267 -48.03 22.98 -20.02
C PRO A 267 -46.53 23.22 -19.79
N TYR A 268 -45.64 22.51 -20.50
CA TYR A 268 -44.18 22.60 -20.28
C TYR A 268 -43.53 23.80 -20.96
N SER A 269 -44.03 24.18 -22.15
CA SER A 269 -43.67 25.40 -22.89
C SER A 269 -42.16 25.70 -22.92
N ILE A 270 -41.34 24.66 -23.15
CA ILE A 270 -39.89 24.81 -23.23
C ILE A 270 -39.53 25.35 -24.62
N GLU A 271 -39.65 26.67 -24.83
CA GLU A 271 -39.41 27.28 -26.15
C GLU A 271 -37.93 27.23 -26.58
N ASN A 272 -37.01 27.24 -25.61
CA ASN A 272 -35.58 27.21 -25.88
C ASN A 272 -35.15 25.83 -26.43
N GLN A 273 -34.70 25.83 -27.69
CA GLN A 273 -34.26 24.61 -28.39
C GLN A 273 -33.08 23.91 -27.69
N ALA A 274 -32.16 24.65 -27.08
CA ALA A 274 -31.02 24.06 -26.37
C ALA A 274 -31.49 23.29 -25.12
N HIS A 275 -32.42 23.86 -24.35
CA HIS A 275 -32.99 23.21 -23.17
C HIS A 275 -33.77 21.95 -23.55
N ARG A 276 -34.62 22.00 -24.59
CA ARG A 276 -35.34 20.81 -25.08
C ARG A 276 -34.39 19.70 -25.51
N ARG A 277 -33.36 20.03 -26.30
CA ARG A 277 -32.35 19.05 -26.71
C ARG A 277 -31.62 18.42 -25.53
N ALA A 278 -31.27 19.22 -24.52
CA ALA A 278 -30.63 18.70 -23.31
C ALA A 278 -31.54 17.74 -22.53
N VAL A 279 -32.82 18.10 -22.34
CA VAL A 279 -33.81 17.23 -21.69
C VAL A 279 -34.01 15.94 -22.49
N LEU A 280 -34.17 16.03 -23.81
CA LEU A 280 -34.37 14.87 -24.68
C LEU A 280 -33.15 13.96 -24.76
N ALA A 281 -31.95 14.52 -24.80
CA ALA A 281 -30.71 13.73 -24.80
C ALA A 281 -30.55 12.94 -23.49
N GLU A 282 -30.82 13.57 -22.34
CA GLU A 282 -30.76 12.86 -21.07
C GLU A 282 -31.93 11.88 -20.91
N LEU A 283 -33.11 12.21 -21.43
CA LEU A 283 -34.25 11.29 -21.45
C LEU A 283 -33.97 10.05 -22.29
N ASP A 284 -33.31 10.19 -23.44
CA ASP A 284 -32.88 9.06 -24.27
C ASP A 284 -31.82 8.20 -23.57
N ARG A 285 -30.90 8.83 -22.84
CA ARG A 285 -29.93 8.14 -21.98
C ARG A 285 -30.62 7.35 -20.87
N VAL A 286 -31.63 7.92 -20.24
CA VAL A 286 -32.43 7.28 -19.20
C VAL A 286 -33.33 6.17 -19.76
N LYS A 287 -33.85 6.32 -20.99
CA LYS A 287 -34.61 5.29 -21.73
C LYS A 287 -33.75 4.08 -22.07
N THR A 288 -32.53 4.30 -22.56
CA THR A 288 -31.60 3.23 -22.94
C THR A 288 -31.07 2.47 -21.73
N LEU A 289 -30.76 3.17 -20.63
CA LEU A 289 -30.29 2.56 -19.38
C LEU A 289 -31.42 1.98 -18.53
N GLY A 290 -32.65 2.47 -18.69
CA GLY A 290 -33.80 2.10 -17.87
C GLY A 290 -33.78 2.63 -16.43
N VAL A 291 -32.71 3.31 -16.03
CA VAL A 291 -32.45 3.85 -14.69
C VAL A 291 -31.69 5.19 -14.77
N LYS A 292 -31.58 5.91 -13.63
CA LYS A 292 -30.83 7.16 -13.55
C LYS A 292 -29.33 6.85 -13.67
N PRO A 293 -28.59 7.50 -14.58
CA PRO A 293 -27.14 7.39 -14.63
C PRO A 293 -26.50 8.01 -13.38
N PRO A 294 -25.41 7.42 -12.83
CA PRO A 294 -24.77 7.95 -11.64
C PRO A 294 -24.09 9.29 -11.92
N GLN A 295 -24.31 10.28 -11.04
CA GLN A 295 -23.81 11.65 -11.21
C GLN A 295 -22.72 12.03 -10.20
N ASN A 296 -22.55 11.25 -9.14
CA ASN A 296 -21.52 11.49 -8.15
C ASN A 296 -20.82 10.20 -7.71
N LEU A 297 -19.68 10.30 -7.05
CA LEU A 297 -18.87 9.14 -6.62
C LEU A 297 -19.67 8.08 -5.85
N TRP A 298 -20.60 8.50 -4.99
CA TRP A 298 -21.40 7.57 -4.19
C TRP A 298 -22.49 6.92 -5.02
N GLU A 299 -23.16 7.68 -5.89
CA GLU A 299 -24.09 7.12 -6.87
C GLU A 299 -23.38 6.13 -7.80
N TYR A 300 -22.17 6.45 -8.25
CA TYR A 300 -21.34 5.56 -9.06
C TYR A 300 -20.93 4.31 -8.28
N LYS A 301 -20.55 4.45 -7.01
CA LYS A 301 -20.29 3.30 -6.12
C LYS A 301 -21.53 2.44 -5.95
N VAL A 302 -22.71 3.03 -5.79
CA VAL A 302 -23.97 2.28 -5.64
C VAL A 302 -24.31 1.54 -6.94
N ALA A 303 -24.20 2.20 -8.09
CA ALA A 303 -24.39 1.59 -9.41
C ALA A 303 -23.36 0.48 -9.72
N ASN A 304 -22.12 0.69 -9.28
CA ASN A 304 -20.95 -0.10 -9.67
C ASN A 304 -20.16 -0.55 -8.43
N ALA A 305 -20.85 -1.21 -7.51
CA ALA A 305 -20.36 -1.56 -6.18
C ALA A 305 -19.02 -2.31 -6.13
N GLY A 306 -18.80 -3.27 -7.03
CA GLY A 306 -17.52 -3.98 -7.06
C GLY A 306 -16.44 -3.30 -7.89
N LYS A 307 -16.82 -2.57 -8.93
CA LYS A 307 -15.87 -1.83 -9.79
C LYS A 307 -15.23 -0.66 -9.03
N SER A 308 -16.00 0.01 -8.17
CA SER A 308 -15.51 1.06 -7.28
C SER A 308 -14.48 0.55 -6.24
N LEU A 309 -14.57 -0.71 -5.82
CA LEU A 309 -13.55 -1.33 -4.95
C LEU A 309 -12.23 -1.55 -5.69
N PHE A 310 -12.33 -1.90 -6.96
CA PHE A 310 -11.20 -2.20 -7.82
C PHE A 310 -10.39 -0.94 -8.16
N LEU A 311 -11.09 0.18 -8.40
CA LEU A 311 -10.52 1.53 -8.43
C LEU A 311 -9.73 1.86 -7.16
N LEU A 312 -10.24 1.47 -5.99
CA LEU A 312 -9.58 1.74 -4.70
C LEU A 312 -8.42 0.79 -4.37
N TYR A 313 -8.36 -0.39 -4.98
CA TYR A 313 -7.18 -1.28 -4.89
C TYR A 313 -5.91 -0.56 -5.42
N ALA A 314 -6.08 0.40 -6.34
CA ALA A 314 -5.02 1.29 -6.83
C ALA A 314 -4.32 2.06 -5.71
N LEU A 315 -5.14 2.58 -4.78
CA LEU A 315 -4.73 3.49 -3.72
C LEU A 315 -3.93 2.78 -2.63
N LYS A 316 -3.96 1.44 -2.63
CA LYS A 316 -3.29 0.61 -1.62
C LYS A 316 -1.98 -0.01 -2.12
N ARG A 317 -1.86 -0.34 -3.40
CA ARG A 317 -0.75 -1.20 -3.90
C ARG A 317 -0.05 -0.69 -5.17
N SER A 318 -0.81 -0.52 -6.24
CA SER A 318 -0.25 -0.15 -7.55
C SER A 318 -1.27 0.65 -8.35
N PRO A 319 -1.04 1.97 -8.54
CA PRO A 319 -1.91 2.79 -9.37
C PRO A 319 -1.87 2.35 -10.84
N ARG A 320 -0.70 1.93 -11.31
CA ARG A 320 -0.47 1.50 -12.69
C ARG A 320 -1.27 0.25 -13.02
N LEU A 321 -1.22 -0.76 -12.15
CA LEU A 321 -1.97 -2.01 -12.31
C LEU A 321 -3.47 -1.76 -12.33
N THR A 322 -3.98 -0.88 -11.45
CA THR A 322 -5.41 -0.58 -11.47
C THR A 322 -5.81 0.15 -12.74
N ILE A 323 -5.06 1.16 -13.18
CA ILE A 323 -5.36 1.87 -14.43
C ILE A 323 -5.34 0.91 -15.64
N LEU A 324 -4.37 -0.02 -15.70
CA LEU A 324 -4.33 -1.09 -16.69
C LEU A 324 -5.61 -1.92 -16.66
N TYR A 325 -6.06 -2.30 -15.48
CA TYR A 325 -7.25 -3.11 -15.40
C TYR A 325 -8.54 -2.34 -15.71
N LEU A 326 -8.62 -1.03 -15.40
CA LEU A 326 -9.73 -0.19 -15.89
C LEU A 326 -9.78 -0.22 -17.41
N TYR A 327 -8.63 -0.12 -18.07
CA TYR A 327 -8.55 -0.23 -19.51
C TYR A 327 -9.01 -1.59 -20.05
N LEU A 328 -8.64 -2.69 -19.38
CA LEU A 328 -8.97 -4.05 -19.84
C LEU A 328 -10.42 -4.47 -19.58
N PHE A 329 -10.97 -4.10 -18.43
CA PHE A 329 -12.26 -4.61 -17.96
C PHE A 329 -13.38 -3.57 -17.97
N ASP A 330 -13.06 -2.28 -18.04
CA ASP A 330 -14.06 -1.21 -17.91
C ASP A 330 -13.71 0.06 -18.71
N TYR A 331 -13.42 -0.16 -20.00
CA TYR A 331 -12.90 0.87 -20.90
C TYR A 331 -13.86 2.06 -21.07
N SER A 332 -15.11 1.80 -21.45
CA SER A 332 -16.08 2.84 -21.81
C SER A 332 -16.58 3.63 -20.59
N GLU A 333 -16.93 2.92 -19.51
CA GLU A 333 -17.63 3.53 -18.38
C GLU A 333 -16.71 4.24 -17.41
N THR A 334 -15.43 3.88 -17.39
CA THR A 334 -14.54 4.25 -16.28
C THR A 334 -13.19 4.75 -16.76
N PHE A 335 -12.51 4.00 -17.61
CA PHE A 335 -11.19 4.40 -18.12
C PHE A 335 -11.29 5.63 -19.03
N LEU A 336 -12.26 5.67 -19.93
CA LEU A 336 -12.41 6.76 -20.88
C LEU A 336 -12.75 8.10 -20.19
N PRO A 337 -13.74 8.18 -19.27
CA PRO A 337 -13.95 9.37 -18.45
C PRO A 337 -12.69 9.75 -17.67
N PHE A 338 -12.04 8.79 -17.01
CA PHE A 338 -10.81 9.03 -16.25
C PHE A 338 -9.71 9.68 -17.11
N LEU A 339 -9.48 9.16 -18.32
CA LEU A 339 -8.50 9.71 -19.26
C LEU A 339 -8.85 11.13 -19.68
N HIS A 340 -10.11 11.41 -20.00
CA HIS A 340 -10.54 12.76 -20.39
C HIS A 340 -10.43 13.77 -19.25
N THR A 341 -10.74 13.35 -18.03
CA THR A 341 -10.59 14.15 -16.82
C THR A 341 -9.13 14.50 -16.56
N CYS A 342 -8.23 13.51 -16.59
CA CYS A 342 -6.80 13.73 -16.33
C CYS A 342 -6.04 14.40 -17.50
N CYS A 343 -6.55 14.26 -18.71
CA CYS A 343 -5.93 14.76 -19.95
C CYS A 343 -7.02 15.42 -20.82
N PRO A 344 -7.38 16.68 -20.54
CA PRO A 344 -8.41 17.38 -21.29
C PRO A 344 -7.97 17.65 -22.74
N ALA A 345 -8.91 17.57 -23.68
CA ALA A 345 -8.63 17.96 -25.06
C ALA A 345 -8.49 19.48 -25.13
N ILE A 346 -7.43 19.98 -25.78
CA ILE A 346 -7.24 21.43 -26.00
C ILE A 346 -8.40 21.93 -26.87
N THR A 347 -9.37 22.56 -26.23
CA THR A 347 -10.45 23.30 -26.89
C THR A 347 -10.17 24.77 -26.66
N HIS A 348 -10.11 25.55 -27.76
CA HIS A 348 -10.01 27.00 -27.69
C HIS A 348 -11.15 27.53 -26.80
N MET A 349 -10.80 28.42 -25.87
CA MET A 349 -11.69 29.02 -24.88
C MET A 349 -12.92 29.65 -25.55
N ASP A 350 -14.04 28.93 -25.60
CA ASP A 350 -15.38 29.52 -25.74
C ASP A 350 -16.56 28.54 -25.57
N GLN A 351 -16.33 27.26 -25.25
CA GLN A 351 -17.45 26.33 -25.10
C GLN A 351 -17.75 26.00 -23.64
N SER A 352 -18.95 26.43 -23.25
CA SER A 352 -19.67 26.17 -22.01
C SER A 352 -19.68 24.69 -21.62
N VAL A 353 -20.18 24.43 -20.41
CA VAL A 353 -20.47 23.12 -19.78
C VAL A 353 -21.04 22.04 -20.74
N GLU A 354 -21.64 22.47 -21.84
CA GLU A 354 -22.12 21.72 -23.00
C GLU A 354 -21.06 20.80 -23.66
N SER A 355 -19.79 21.21 -23.70
CA SER A 355 -18.71 20.39 -24.28
C SER A 355 -18.27 19.25 -23.37
N SER A 356 -18.37 19.40 -22.05
CA SER A 356 -17.93 18.37 -21.09
C SER A 356 -18.86 17.15 -21.09
N PHE A 357 -20.15 17.31 -21.40
CA PHE A 357 -21.11 16.21 -21.45
C PHE A 357 -21.03 15.41 -22.76
N LEU A 358 -20.73 16.09 -23.88
CA LEU A 358 -20.59 15.46 -25.19
C LEU A 358 -19.20 14.85 -25.42
N ASN A 359 -18.15 15.42 -24.83
CA ASN A 359 -16.78 14.92 -24.99
C ASN A 359 -16.54 13.56 -24.33
N THR A 360 -17.28 13.19 -23.29
CA THR A 360 -17.13 11.89 -22.59
C THR A 360 -17.47 10.70 -23.48
N GLN A 361 -18.21 10.91 -24.58
CA GLN A 361 -18.54 9.87 -25.55
C GLN A 361 -17.63 9.86 -26.79
N LEU A 362 -16.69 10.80 -26.90
CA LEU A 362 -15.85 10.93 -28.08
C LEU A 362 -14.50 10.23 -27.85
N GLU A 363 -14.05 9.42 -28.81
CA GLU A 363 -12.75 8.77 -28.72
C GLU A 363 -11.61 9.78 -28.42
N PRO A 364 -10.65 9.41 -27.57
CA PRO A 364 -9.58 10.31 -27.15
C PRO A 364 -8.62 10.64 -28.29
N SER A 365 -8.18 11.89 -28.33
CA SER A 365 -7.19 12.34 -29.30
C SER A 365 -5.81 11.73 -29.03
N TRP A 366 -4.94 11.74 -30.06
CA TRP A 366 -3.57 11.23 -29.90
C TRP A 366 -2.76 12.04 -28.88
N GLN A 367 -3.03 13.34 -28.75
CA GLN A 367 -2.38 14.21 -27.77
C GLN A 367 -2.72 13.80 -26.34
N GLN A 368 -4.01 13.55 -26.08
CA GLN A 368 -4.47 13.05 -24.78
C GLN A 368 -3.82 11.71 -24.44
N TRP A 369 -3.75 10.78 -25.39
CA TRP A 369 -3.04 9.51 -25.20
C TRP A 369 -1.55 9.70 -24.88
N THR A 370 -0.87 10.62 -25.56
CA THR A 370 0.56 10.87 -25.30
C THR A 370 0.79 11.48 -23.93
N GLU A 371 -0.02 12.46 -23.51
CA GLU A 371 0.06 13.06 -22.19
C GLU A 371 -0.23 12.01 -21.09
N PHE A 372 -1.30 11.25 -21.29
CA PHE A 372 -1.69 10.16 -20.40
C PHE A 372 -0.57 9.14 -20.24
N LEU A 373 0.05 8.70 -21.33
CA LEU A 373 1.13 7.71 -21.28
C LEU A 373 2.35 8.23 -20.51
N VAL A 374 2.72 9.50 -20.70
CA VAL A 374 3.82 10.11 -19.96
C VAL A 374 3.50 10.17 -18.47
N LYS A 375 2.31 10.64 -18.09
CA LYS A 375 1.85 10.67 -16.69
C LYS A 375 1.77 9.27 -16.09
N TYR A 376 1.24 8.29 -16.81
CA TYR A 376 1.14 6.89 -16.39
C TYR A 376 2.50 6.25 -16.08
N LEU A 377 3.52 6.58 -16.88
CA LEU A 377 4.87 6.01 -16.70
C LEU A 377 5.66 6.66 -15.57
N LEU A 378 5.59 7.99 -15.46
CA LEU A 378 6.45 8.78 -14.57
C LEU A 378 5.79 9.16 -13.25
N LEU A 379 4.48 9.42 -13.28
CA LEU A 379 3.72 10.04 -12.18
C LEU A 379 2.33 9.41 -12.05
N PRO A 380 2.20 8.08 -11.85
CA PRO A 380 0.89 7.42 -11.86
C PRO A 380 -0.02 7.86 -10.72
N TYR A 381 0.55 8.25 -9.57
CA TYR A 381 -0.19 8.80 -8.44
C TYR A 381 -0.71 10.22 -8.71
N GLN A 382 -0.06 10.99 -9.58
CA GLN A 382 -0.53 12.32 -9.98
C GLN A 382 -1.85 12.22 -10.76
N LEU A 383 -2.01 11.22 -11.63
CA LEU A 383 -3.27 10.97 -12.35
C LEU A 383 -4.44 10.77 -11.37
N ILE A 384 -4.20 10.00 -10.31
CA ILE A 384 -5.20 9.76 -9.27
C ILE A 384 -5.53 11.06 -8.50
N ALA A 385 -4.52 11.88 -8.20
CA ALA A 385 -4.71 13.14 -7.51
C ALA A 385 -5.48 14.15 -8.36
N GLU A 386 -5.17 14.27 -9.66
CA GLU A 386 -5.88 15.12 -10.63
C GLU A 386 -7.33 14.69 -10.77
N PHE A 387 -7.57 13.39 -10.93
CA PHE A 387 -8.94 12.86 -10.94
C PHE A 387 -9.69 13.22 -9.66
N ALA A 388 -9.09 13.01 -8.48
CA ALA A 388 -9.73 13.33 -7.20
C ALA A 388 -9.98 14.84 -7.01
N TRP A 389 -9.13 15.68 -7.60
CA TRP A 389 -9.23 17.14 -7.55
C TRP A 389 -10.50 17.66 -8.22
N ASP A 390 -10.89 17.08 -9.35
CA ASP A 390 -12.11 17.50 -10.07
C ASP A 390 -13.40 17.21 -9.28
N TRP A 391 -13.35 16.22 -8.39
CA TRP A 391 -14.45 15.90 -7.48
C TRP A 391 -14.43 16.70 -6.18
N LEU A 392 -13.45 17.58 -5.96
CA LEU A 392 -13.27 18.27 -4.67
C LEU A 392 -14.46 19.15 -4.28
N ALA A 393 -15.13 19.77 -5.27
CA ALA A 393 -16.32 20.60 -5.03
C ALA A 393 -17.53 19.77 -4.56
N VAL A 394 -17.62 18.51 -4.98
CA VAL A 394 -18.73 17.61 -4.66
C VAL A 394 -18.42 16.78 -3.41
N HIS A 395 -17.18 16.32 -3.25
CA HIS A 395 -16.74 15.38 -2.21
C HIS A 395 -15.50 15.88 -1.46
N TYR A 396 -15.65 17.03 -0.79
CA TYR A 396 -14.56 17.75 -0.13
C TYR A 396 -13.61 16.90 0.72
N TRP A 397 -14.14 16.07 1.63
CA TRP A 397 -13.31 15.26 2.53
C TRP A 397 -12.67 14.08 1.81
N THR A 398 -13.44 13.31 1.07
CA THR A 398 -12.97 12.12 0.34
C THR A 398 -11.85 12.46 -0.64
N SER A 399 -12.04 13.50 -1.47
CA SER A 399 -11.03 13.93 -2.45
C SER A 399 -9.70 14.29 -1.78
N ARG A 400 -9.74 14.99 -0.63
CA ARG A 400 -8.52 15.37 0.11
C ARG A 400 -7.77 14.17 0.67
N PHE A 401 -8.47 13.18 1.21
CA PHE A 401 -7.81 11.95 1.68
C PHE A 401 -7.10 11.22 0.54
N ILE A 402 -7.72 11.15 -0.64
CA ILE A 402 -7.13 10.52 -1.83
C ILE A 402 -5.91 11.31 -2.30
N ILE A 403 -5.99 12.64 -2.39
CA ILE A 403 -4.88 13.50 -2.79
C ILE A 403 -3.69 13.37 -1.83
N VAL A 404 -3.93 13.45 -0.52
CA VAL A 404 -2.87 13.28 0.49
C VAL A 404 -2.21 11.91 0.39
N ASN A 405 -3.01 10.84 0.24
CA ASN A 405 -2.48 9.49 0.06
C ASN A 405 -1.61 9.36 -1.20
N ALA A 406 -2.07 9.93 -2.32
CA ALA A 406 -1.34 9.93 -3.58
C ALA A 406 0.00 10.67 -3.44
N MET A 407 0.01 11.83 -2.78
CA MET A 407 1.25 12.59 -2.50
C MET A 407 2.24 11.78 -1.65
N LEU A 408 1.77 11.12 -0.58
CA LEU A 408 2.61 10.27 0.27
C LEU A 408 3.23 9.12 -0.51
N LEU A 409 2.43 8.44 -1.33
CA LEU A 409 2.88 7.33 -2.17
C LEU A 409 3.89 7.79 -3.24
N SER A 410 3.72 8.99 -3.82
CA SER A 410 4.74 9.59 -4.72
C SER A 410 6.07 9.83 -4.02
N VAL A 411 6.06 10.33 -2.77
CA VAL A 411 7.28 10.54 -1.97
C VAL A 411 7.99 9.22 -1.70
N LEU A 412 7.22 8.20 -1.32
CA LEU A 412 7.71 6.84 -1.07
C LEU A 412 8.35 6.22 -2.31
N GLU A 413 7.69 6.29 -3.48
CA GLU A 413 8.22 5.81 -4.76
C GLU A 413 9.54 6.52 -5.10
N GLY A 414 9.60 7.84 -4.95
CA GLY A 414 10.82 8.62 -5.15
C GLY A 414 11.96 8.22 -4.21
N CYS A 415 11.65 7.96 -2.93
CA CYS A 415 12.63 7.51 -1.94
C CYS A 415 13.23 6.15 -2.29
N ALA A 416 12.39 5.21 -2.73
CA ALA A 416 12.78 3.87 -3.13
C ALA A 416 13.62 3.88 -4.42
N LEU A 417 13.19 4.64 -5.45
CA LEU A 417 13.96 4.85 -6.68
C LEU A 417 15.34 5.44 -6.40
N TRP A 418 15.40 6.45 -5.53
CA TRP A 418 16.66 7.06 -5.11
C TRP A 418 17.57 6.07 -4.37
N SER A 419 17.00 5.21 -3.53
CA SER A 419 17.75 4.18 -2.79
C SER A 419 18.38 3.18 -3.74
N LEU A 420 17.59 2.67 -4.69
CA LEU A 420 18.02 1.72 -5.70
C LEU A 420 19.05 2.31 -6.65
N TRP A 421 18.89 3.59 -7.02
CA TRP A 421 19.86 4.28 -7.87
C TRP A 421 21.21 4.48 -7.16
N ARG A 422 21.20 4.78 -5.85
CA ARG A 422 22.43 4.90 -5.05
C ARG A 422 23.14 3.56 -4.78
N ARG A 423 22.40 2.45 -4.68
CA ARG A 423 22.90 1.11 -4.35
C ARG A 423 22.96 0.22 -5.59
N THR A 424 23.83 0.55 -6.54
CA THR A 424 23.91 -0.18 -7.82
C THR A 424 24.56 -1.55 -7.67
N ARG A 425 23.74 -2.62 -7.69
CA ARG A 425 24.13 -3.98 -8.12
C ARG A 425 23.09 -4.52 -9.11
N ILE A 426 23.15 -3.99 -10.35
CA ILE A 426 22.11 -4.06 -11.39
C ILE A 426 21.83 -5.48 -11.97
N ARG A 427 22.67 -6.48 -11.67
CA ARG A 427 22.58 -7.80 -12.34
C ARG A 427 21.47 -8.74 -11.84
N ALA A 428 21.00 -8.61 -10.59
CA ALA A 428 19.96 -9.49 -10.03
C ALA A 428 18.55 -8.86 -10.00
N LEU A 429 18.44 -7.57 -10.36
CA LEU A 429 17.17 -6.83 -10.36
C LEU A 429 16.10 -7.48 -11.26
N PRO A 430 16.38 -7.79 -12.55
CA PRO A 430 15.33 -8.18 -13.49
C PRO A 430 14.57 -9.45 -13.07
N HIS A 431 15.28 -10.42 -12.48
CA HIS A 431 14.67 -11.69 -12.09
C HIS A 431 13.80 -11.57 -10.83
N LYS A 432 14.28 -10.87 -9.78
CA LYS A 432 13.45 -10.58 -8.59
C LYS A 432 12.25 -9.71 -8.92
N MET A 433 12.44 -8.72 -9.79
CA MET A 433 11.39 -7.86 -10.31
C MET A 433 10.28 -8.65 -11.03
N TRP A 434 10.66 -9.61 -11.89
CA TRP A 434 9.71 -10.46 -12.61
C TRP A 434 8.84 -11.31 -11.68
N ASN A 435 9.42 -11.90 -10.64
CA ASN A 435 8.69 -12.72 -9.68
C ASN A 435 7.65 -11.91 -8.89
N HIS A 436 8.02 -10.69 -8.46
CA HIS A 436 7.11 -9.80 -7.75
C HIS A 436 5.98 -9.27 -8.64
N LEU A 437 6.30 -8.93 -9.89
CA LEU A 437 5.32 -8.55 -10.89
C LEU A 437 4.28 -9.66 -11.10
N TRP A 438 4.71 -10.90 -11.30
CA TRP A 438 3.81 -12.03 -11.51
C TRP A 438 2.91 -12.29 -10.31
N LYS A 439 3.45 -12.10 -9.09
CA LYS A 439 2.69 -12.18 -7.84
C LYS A 439 1.62 -11.08 -7.74
N MET A 440 1.94 -9.85 -8.12
CA MET A 440 0.99 -8.74 -8.14
C MET A 440 -0.12 -8.96 -9.17
N LEU A 441 0.25 -9.36 -10.39
CA LEU A 441 -0.70 -9.63 -11.48
C LEU A 441 -1.63 -10.80 -11.15
N SER A 442 -1.09 -11.89 -10.59
CA SER A 442 -1.90 -13.05 -10.18
C SER A 442 -2.85 -12.72 -9.02
N GLN A 443 -2.41 -11.92 -8.04
CA GLN A 443 -3.28 -11.44 -6.95
C GLN A 443 -4.38 -10.52 -7.47
N GLY A 444 -4.05 -9.58 -8.37
CA GLY A 444 -5.03 -8.70 -9.00
C GLY A 444 -6.06 -9.47 -9.85
N PHE A 445 -5.61 -10.47 -10.61
CA PHE A 445 -6.47 -11.33 -11.41
C PHE A 445 -7.37 -12.22 -10.55
N ALA A 446 -6.83 -12.84 -9.50
CA ALA A 446 -7.61 -13.63 -8.55
C ALA A 446 -8.68 -12.76 -7.86
N PHE A 447 -8.33 -11.53 -7.49
CA PHE A 447 -9.28 -10.56 -6.96
C PHE A 447 -10.37 -10.21 -7.99
N ALA A 448 -9.97 -9.92 -9.24
CA ALA A 448 -10.90 -9.63 -10.34
C ALA A 448 -11.84 -10.81 -10.69
N LEU A 449 -11.41 -12.05 -10.46
CA LEU A 449 -12.24 -13.24 -10.70
C LEU A 449 -13.20 -13.54 -9.54
N LEU A 450 -12.73 -13.34 -8.30
CA LEU A 450 -13.47 -13.73 -7.10
C LEU A 450 -14.42 -12.65 -6.58
N TRP A 451 -14.21 -11.37 -6.94
CA TRP A 451 -15.03 -10.26 -6.42
C TRP A 451 -16.55 -10.37 -6.67
N PRO A 452 -17.07 -10.95 -7.78
CA PRO A 452 -18.51 -11.05 -7.99
C PRO A 452 -19.20 -11.94 -6.93
N PHE A 453 -18.43 -12.78 -6.25
CA PHE A 453 -18.91 -13.67 -5.18
C PHE A 453 -18.73 -13.06 -3.78
N VAL A 454 -18.13 -11.87 -3.66
CA VAL A 454 -17.90 -11.20 -2.37
C VAL A 454 -19.18 -10.46 -1.95
N PRO A 455 -19.71 -10.68 -0.74
CA PRO A 455 -20.89 -9.97 -0.27
C PRO A 455 -20.71 -8.46 -0.26
N GLN A 456 -21.76 -7.72 -0.64
CA GLN A 456 -21.75 -6.26 -0.74
C GLN A 456 -21.28 -5.55 0.54
N PHE A 457 -21.62 -6.10 1.70
CA PHE A 457 -21.13 -5.61 2.99
C PHE A 457 -19.60 -5.67 3.10
N VAL A 458 -19.00 -6.79 2.70
CA VAL A 458 -17.54 -6.99 2.75
C VAL A 458 -16.86 -6.02 1.80
N CYS A 459 -17.41 -5.81 0.59
CA CYS A 459 -16.95 -4.78 -0.33
C CYS A 459 -17.02 -3.39 0.32
N ASN A 460 -18.12 -3.02 0.95
CA ASN A 460 -18.24 -1.74 1.64
C ASN A 460 -17.21 -1.55 2.76
N CYS A 461 -16.96 -2.58 3.58
CA CYS A 461 -15.93 -2.53 4.61
C CYS A 461 -14.53 -2.34 4.01
N LEU A 462 -14.18 -3.10 2.97
CA LEU A 462 -12.90 -2.97 2.29
C LEU A 462 -12.72 -1.59 1.63
N PHE A 463 -13.81 -1.05 1.06
CA PHE A 463 -13.82 0.28 0.43
C PHE A 463 -13.45 1.37 1.44
N TYR A 464 -14.21 1.45 2.55
CA TYR A 464 -13.97 2.48 3.56
C TYR A 464 -12.64 2.28 4.28
N TRP A 465 -12.23 1.02 4.47
CA TRP A 465 -10.93 0.72 5.04
C TRP A 465 -9.80 1.27 4.18
N ALA A 466 -9.80 0.95 2.88
CA ALA A 466 -8.78 1.40 1.95
C ALA A 466 -8.77 2.93 1.83
N LEU A 467 -9.94 3.57 1.80
CA LEU A 467 -10.05 5.02 1.64
C LEU A 467 -9.46 5.81 2.83
N TYR A 468 -9.80 5.42 4.06
CA TYR A 468 -9.49 6.23 5.24
C TYR A 468 -8.25 5.75 6.01
N PHE A 469 -7.91 4.46 5.97
CA PHE A 469 -6.76 3.94 6.72
C PHE A 469 -5.48 3.86 5.87
N SER A 470 -5.57 3.75 4.54
CA SER A 470 -4.36 3.73 3.69
C SER A 470 -3.48 4.99 3.84
N PRO A 471 -4.04 6.22 3.86
CA PRO A 471 -3.21 7.41 4.08
C PRO A 471 -2.46 7.36 5.42
N ILE A 472 -3.12 6.88 6.48
CA ILE A 472 -2.54 6.81 7.83
C ILE A 472 -1.37 5.82 7.87
N ILE A 473 -1.54 4.64 7.27
CA ILE A 473 -0.48 3.62 7.17
C ILE A 473 0.69 4.17 6.34
N ASN A 474 0.41 4.86 5.24
CA ASN A 474 1.44 5.41 4.37
C ASN A 474 2.23 6.56 5.02
N ILE A 475 1.60 7.37 5.90
CA ILE A 475 2.31 8.37 6.72
C ILE A 475 3.38 7.71 7.58
N ASP A 476 3.04 6.63 8.29
CA ASP A 476 3.99 5.91 9.15
C ASP A 476 5.16 5.35 8.32
N LEU A 477 4.89 4.79 7.15
CA LEU A 477 5.92 4.32 6.22
C LEU A 477 6.84 5.45 5.74
N VAL A 478 6.29 6.63 5.39
CA VAL A 478 7.08 7.80 5.01
C VAL A 478 8.00 8.24 6.15
N VAL A 479 7.45 8.34 7.35
CA VAL A 479 8.21 8.73 8.54
C VAL A 479 9.35 7.74 8.79
N GLN A 480 9.07 6.43 8.72
CA GLN A 480 10.10 5.40 8.90
C GLN A 480 11.21 5.53 7.85
N GLN A 481 10.89 5.72 6.58
CA GLN A 481 11.89 5.82 5.52
C GLN A 481 12.74 7.10 5.60
N LEU A 482 12.13 8.23 5.93
CA LEU A 482 12.85 9.50 6.07
C LEU A 482 13.73 9.51 7.33
N MET A 483 13.21 9.07 8.47
CA MET A 483 13.94 9.05 9.74
C MET A 483 15.10 8.03 9.74
N HIS A 484 14.94 6.88 9.09
CA HIS A 484 16.00 5.85 9.06
C HIS A 484 17.23 6.30 8.26
N ARG A 485 17.05 7.18 7.26
CA ARG A 485 18.16 7.75 6.48
C ARG A 485 19.01 8.74 7.28
N GLU A 486 18.42 9.54 8.15
CA GLU A 486 19.18 10.47 9.00
C GLU A 486 20.06 9.72 10.01
N THR A 487 19.57 8.59 10.55
CA THR A 487 20.34 7.76 11.49
C THR A 487 21.49 6.96 10.86
N GLN A 488 21.51 6.79 9.53
CA GLN A 488 22.61 6.12 8.82
C GLN A 488 23.68 7.11 8.29
N ALA A 489 23.39 8.41 8.32
CA ALA A 489 24.30 9.47 7.83
C ALA A 489 25.14 10.13 8.95
N LEU A 490 24.92 9.73 10.20
CA LEU A 490 25.66 10.13 11.41
C LEU A 490 26.39 8.92 11.99
#